data_AF-A0A1F9AGP0-F1
#
_entry.id   AF-A0A1F9AGP0-F1
#
_cell.length_a   1.000
_cell.length_b   1.000
_cell.length_c   1.000
_cell.angle_alpha   90.00
_cell.angle_beta   90.00
_cell.angle_gamma   90.00
#
_symmetry.space_group_name_H-M   'P 1'
#
loop_
_entity.id
_entity.type
_entity.pdbx_description
1 polymer ?
#
loop_
_entity_poly.entity_id
_entity_poly.type
_entity_poly.pdbx_seq_one_letter_code
_entity_poly.pdbx_strand_id
1 'polypeptide(L)'
;METKSAKITLGYYKQGDDFMFHLQKTGDPIKASLAHAEQMTEVADHLQKIAKVLSKVPKDKINVYADTHHIGIEAPSKVIDLINKQNLAELDDEEYQVYNL
;
A
#
# COMPACT_ATOMS: atom_id res chain seq x y z
N MET A 1 -7.78 11.54 -21.04
CA MET A 1 -7.21 10.21 -20.73
C MET A 1 -8.01 9.70 -19.55
N GLU A 2 -8.59 8.51 -19.64
CA GLU A 2 -9.38 7.94 -18.55
C GLU A 2 -8.46 7.66 -17.35
N THR A 3 -8.91 8.04 -16.15
CA THR A 3 -8.26 7.77 -14.87
C THR A 3 -9.11 6.80 -14.06
N LYS A 4 -8.44 6.04 -13.19
CA LYS A 4 -9.06 5.17 -12.17
C LYS A 4 -8.35 5.40 -10.85
N SER A 5 -8.99 4.98 -9.76
CA SER A 5 -8.44 4.97 -8.41
C SER A 5 -8.22 3.55 -7.92
N ALA A 6 -7.22 3.39 -7.05
CA ALA A 6 -6.99 2.16 -6.30
C ALA A 6 -6.48 2.47 -4.90
N LYS A 7 -6.82 1.58 -3.96
CA LYS A 7 -6.40 1.61 -2.56
C LYS A 7 -5.34 0.54 -2.32
N ILE A 8 -4.25 0.93 -1.68
CA ILE A 8 -3.22 0.03 -1.18
C ILE A 8 -3.44 -0.13 0.32
N THR A 9 -3.77 -1.35 0.70
CA THR A 9 -3.77 -1.79 2.10
C THR A 9 -2.46 -2.52 2.35
N LEU A 10 -1.61 -1.94 3.20
CA LEU A 10 -0.38 -2.59 3.60
C LEU A 10 -0.71 -3.60 4.70
N GLY A 11 0.04 -4.70 4.75
CA GLY A 11 0.02 -5.63 5.88
C GLY A 11 0.67 -5.03 7.13
N TYR A 12 0.38 -3.77 7.45
CA TYR A 12 0.89 -3.02 8.58
C TYR A 12 -0.12 -1.92 8.92
N TYR A 13 -0.75 -2.05 10.08
CA TYR A 13 -1.91 -1.24 10.43
C TYR A 13 -1.57 -0.33 11.62
N LYS A 14 -1.07 -0.93 12.70
CA LYS A 14 -0.73 -0.21 13.94
C LYS A 14 0.49 -0.90 14.54
N GLN A 15 1.63 -0.20 14.53
CA GLN A 15 2.95 -0.74 14.91
C GLN A 15 2.92 -1.57 16.21
N GLY A 16 2.16 -1.11 17.21
CA GLY A 16 2.01 -1.81 18.49
C GLY A 16 1.11 -3.04 18.42
N ASP A 17 -0.01 -2.98 17.69
CA ASP A 17 -0.95 -4.08 17.56
C ASP A 17 -0.34 -5.21 16.72
N ASP A 18 0.37 -4.86 15.64
CA ASP A 18 1.08 -5.81 14.78
C ASP A 18 2.19 -6.55 15.56
N PHE A 19 2.99 -5.81 16.35
CA PHE A 19 3.99 -6.44 17.21
C PHE A 19 3.35 -7.33 18.29
N MET A 20 2.28 -6.86 18.93
CA MET A 20 1.56 -7.63 19.94
C MET A 20 0.97 -8.93 19.35
N PHE A 21 0.44 -8.89 18.13
CA PHE A 21 -0.02 -10.08 17.43
C PHE A 21 1.10 -11.13 17.29
N HIS A 22 2.30 -10.73 16.84
CA HIS A 22 3.45 -11.63 16.75
C HIS A 22 3.91 -12.13 18.11
N LEU A 23 3.87 -11.27 19.14
CA LEU A 23 4.21 -11.64 20.50
C LEU A 23 3.26 -12.69 21.06
N GLN A 24 1.95 -12.51 20.88
CA GLN A 24 0.93 -13.48 21.30
C GLN A 24 1.07 -14.82 20.57
N LYS A 25 1.40 -14.78 19.27
CA LYS A 25 1.57 -15.98 18.43
C LYS A 25 2.83 -16.78 18.79
N THR A 26 3.92 -16.11 19.11
CA THR A 26 5.23 -16.75 19.34
C THR A 26 5.53 -17.03 20.80
N GLY A 27 4.97 -16.25 21.73
CA GLY A 27 5.29 -16.30 23.16
C GLY A 27 6.71 -15.86 23.51
N ASP A 28 7.45 -15.30 22.56
CA ASP A 28 8.88 -14.99 22.68
C ASP A 28 9.17 -13.62 22.04
N PRO A 29 9.64 -12.61 22.82
CA PRO A 29 9.86 -11.26 22.30
C PRO A 29 10.94 -11.19 21.21
N ILE A 30 11.91 -12.10 21.19
CA ILE A 30 12.95 -12.13 20.15
C ILE A 30 12.33 -12.63 18.84
N LYS A 31 11.58 -13.73 18.88
CA LYS A 31 10.89 -14.26 17.70
C LYS A 31 9.82 -13.30 17.17
N ALA A 32 9.10 -12.64 18.07
CA ALA A 32 8.13 -11.62 17.70
C ALA A 32 8.79 -10.44 16.97
N SER A 33 9.96 -10.00 17.45
CA SER A 33 10.73 -8.93 16.80
C SER A 33 11.19 -9.32 15.39
N LEU A 34 11.65 -10.57 15.21
CA LEU A 34 12.05 -11.08 13.89
C LEU A 34 10.85 -11.18 12.94
N ALA A 35 9.73 -11.75 13.39
CA ALA A 35 8.51 -11.87 12.58
C ALA A 35 7.93 -10.49 12.19
N HIS A 36 7.97 -9.52 13.12
CA HIS A 36 7.56 -8.15 12.81
C HIS A 36 8.51 -7.47 11.82
N ALA A 37 9.82 -7.73 11.90
CA ALA A 37 10.79 -7.24 10.92
C ALA A 37 10.57 -7.86 9.52
N GLU A 38 10.19 -9.14 9.45
CA GLU A 38 9.80 -9.80 8.20
C GLU A 38 8.56 -9.14 7.59
N GLN A 39 7.51 -8.89 8.38
CA GLN A 39 6.30 -8.16 7.94
C GLN A 39 6.66 -6.77 7.37
N MET A 40 7.56 -6.03 8.04
CA MET A 40 8.03 -4.73 7.54
C MET A 40 8.81 -4.84 6.23
N THR A 41 9.54 -5.94 6.03
CA THR A 41 10.26 -6.21 4.78
C THR A 41 9.27 -6.48 3.65
N GLU A 42 8.22 -7.27 3.90
CA GLU A 42 7.16 -7.52 2.91
C GLU A 42 6.44 -6.22 2.49
N VAL A 43 6.17 -5.34 3.46
CA VAL A 43 5.58 -4.01 3.21
C VAL A 43 6.50 -3.16 2.34
N ALA A 44 7.80 -3.12 2.64
CA ALA A 44 8.78 -2.39 1.83
C ALA A 44 8.84 -2.94 0.40
N ASP A 45 8.87 -4.25 0.22
CA ASP A 45 8.87 -4.91 -1.09
C ASP A 45 7.59 -4.61 -1.89
N HIS A 46 6.44 -4.58 -1.23
CA HIS A 46 5.15 -4.22 -1.85
C HIS A 46 5.21 -2.78 -2.38
N LEU A 47 5.64 -1.82 -1.56
CA LEU A 47 5.76 -0.41 -1.96
C LEU A 47 6.77 -0.22 -3.10
N GLN A 48 7.88 -0.95 -3.10
CA GLN A 48 8.84 -0.92 -4.20
C GLN A 48 8.24 -1.39 -5.52
N LYS A 49 7.42 -2.45 -5.51
CA LYS A 49 6.72 -2.95 -6.70
C LYS A 49 5.74 -1.90 -7.25
N ILE A 50 4.98 -1.24 -6.38
CA ILE A 50 4.09 -0.13 -6.78
C ILE A 50 4.90 1.00 -7.40
N ALA A 51 5.96 1.45 -6.73
CA ALA A 51 6.81 2.54 -7.21
C ALA A 51 7.39 2.25 -8.60
N LYS A 52 7.81 1.00 -8.86
CA LYS A 52 8.30 0.54 -10.16
C LYS A 52 7.24 0.59 -11.27
N VAL A 53 5.97 0.41 -10.93
CA VAL A 53 4.87 0.56 -11.89
C VAL A 53 4.60 2.04 -12.16
N LEU A 54 4.50 2.85 -11.10
CA LEU A 54 4.24 4.29 -11.19
C LEU A 54 5.38 5.06 -11.88
N SER A 55 6.63 4.61 -11.76
CA SER A 55 7.79 5.26 -12.39
C SER A 55 7.74 5.29 -13.93
N LYS A 56 6.80 4.55 -14.53
CA LYS A 56 6.56 4.51 -15.99
C LYS A 56 5.56 5.57 -16.46
N VAL A 57 5.03 6.37 -15.54
CA VAL A 57 3.99 7.37 -15.78
C VAL A 57 4.55 8.76 -15.50
N PRO A 58 4.25 9.78 -16.33
CA PRO A 58 4.56 11.17 -16.02
C PRO A 58 3.98 11.58 -14.66
N LYS A 59 4.77 12.28 -13.83
CA LYS A 59 4.40 12.64 -12.45
C LYS A 59 3.10 13.45 -12.37
N ASP A 60 2.86 14.32 -13.35
CA ASP A 60 1.66 15.16 -13.48
C ASP A 60 0.37 14.35 -13.74
N LYS A 61 0.48 13.03 -13.95
CA LYS A 61 -0.64 12.12 -14.16
C LYS A 61 -0.87 11.16 -13.00
N ILE A 62 -0.19 11.37 -11.88
CA ILE A 62 -0.30 10.55 -10.68
C ILE A 62 -0.73 11.47 -9.54
N ASN A 63 -1.84 11.14 -8.91
CA ASN A 63 -2.28 11.74 -7.66
C ASN A 63 -2.23 10.69 -6.55
N VAL A 64 -1.73 11.08 -5.37
CA VAL A 64 -1.57 10.17 -4.22
C VAL A 64 -2.13 10.85 -2.98
N TYR A 65 -2.95 10.11 -2.25
CA TYR A 65 -3.43 10.49 -0.92
C TYR A 65 -3.21 9.34 0.06
N ALA A 66 -3.07 9.63 1.35
CA ALA A 66 -2.84 8.59 2.35
C ALA A 66 -3.44 8.99 3.70
N ASP A 67 -3.99 8.01 4.40
CA ASP A 67 -4.44 8.15 5.79
C ASP A 67 -3.85 7.02 6.66
N THR A 68 -4.41 6.82 7.85
CA THR A 68 -3.96 5.77 8.78
C THR A 68 -4.31 4.35 8.34
N HIS A 69 -5.12 4.17 7.29
CA HIS A 69 -5.68 2.90 6.87
C HIS A 69 -5.23 2.47 5.48
N HIS A 70 -5.03 3.42 4.56
CA HIS A 70 -4.71 3.13 3.17
C HIS A 70 -3.90 4.24 2.49
N ILE A 71 -3.26 3.86 1.38
CA ILE A 71 -2.69 4.78 0.40
C ILE A 71 -3.57 4.71 -0.85
N GLY A 72 -4.20 5.81 -1.21
CA GLY A 72 -4.94 5.94 -2.45
C GLY A 72 -4.09 6.48 -3.58
N ILE A 73 -4.27 5.92 -4.78
CA ILE A 73 -3.61 6.36 -6.00
C ILE A 73 -4.65 6.56 -7.09
N GLU A 74 -4.62 7.72 -7.73
CA GLU A 74 -5.30 7.94 -9.01
C GLU A 74 -4.26 8.10 -10.13
N ALA A 75 -4.46 7.37 -11.22
CA ALA A 75 -3.55 7.34 -12.36
C ALA A 75 -4.28 6.93 -13.65
N PRO A 76 -3.66 7.00 -14.85
CA PRO A 76 -4.23 6.42 -16.06
C PRO A 76 -4.76 5.00 -15.86
N SER A 77 -5.97 4.69 -16.35
CA SER A 77 -6.66 3.41 -16.08
C SER A 77 -5.80 2.19 -16.37
N LYS A 78 -5.00 2.20 -17.44
CA LYS A 78 -4.08 1.11 -17.80
C LYS A 78 -3.02 0.80 -16.73
N VAL A 79 -2.61 1.81 -15.97
CA VAL A 79 -1.62 1.69 -14.89
C VAL A 79 -2.29 1.09 -13.66
N ILE A 80 -3.47 1.58 -13.30
CA ILE A 80 -4.25 1.06 -12.19
C ILE A 80 -4.66 -0.39 -12.43
N ASP A 81 -5.14 -0.73 -13.63
CA ASP A 81 -5.46 -2.11 -14.01
C ASP A 81 -4.23 -3.02 -13.93
N LEU A 82 -3.03 -2.50 -14.23
CA LEU A 82 -1.77 -3.25 -14.08
C LEU A 82 -1.38 -3.46 -12.62
N ILE A 83 -1.57 -2.46 -11.75
CA ILE A 83 -1.33 -2.56 -10.30
C ILE A 83 -2.29 -3.61 -9.70
N ASN A 84 -3.59 -3.53 -10.02
CA ASN A 84 -4.60 -4.47 -9.57
C ASN A 84 -4.29 -5.91 -10.06
N LYS A 85 -3.97 -6.09 -11.35
CA LYS A 85 -3.63 -7.42 -11.91
C LYS A 85 -2.42 -8.08 -11.22
N GLN A 86 -1.53 -7.29 -10.63
CA GLN A 86 -0.38 -7.78 -9.87
C GLN A 86 -0.70 -8.01 -8.37
N ASN A 87 -1.96 -7.88 -7.96
CA ASN A 87 -2.42 -7.89 -6.57
C ASN A 87 -1.68 -6.88 -5.69
N LEU A 88 -1.35 -5.71 -6.24
CA LEU A 88 -0.64 -4.65 -5.51
C LEU A 88 -1.57 -3.60 -4.90
N ALA A 89 -2.83 -3.52 -5.36
CA ALA A 89 -3.85 -2.63 -4.83
C ALA A 89 -5.23 -3.16 -5.23
N GLU A 90 -6.25 -2.75 -4.50
CA GLU A 90 -7.65 -3.00 -4.83
C GLU A 90 -8.23 -1.80 -5.59
N LEU A 91 -9.12 -2.05 -6.55
CA LEU A 91 -9.80 -0.94 -7.23
C LEU A 91 -10.70 -0.20 -6.23
N ASP A 92 -10.69 1.11 -6.36
CA ASP A 92 -11.47 1.98 -5.51
C ASP A 92 -12.52 2.68 -6.35
N ASP A 93 -13.76 2.21 -6.24
CA ASP A 93 -14.92 2.77 -6.94
C ASP A 93 -15.53 3.95 -6.14
N GLU A 94 -14.95 4.35 -5.00
CA GLU A 94 -15.46 5.44 -4.15
C GLU A 94 -14.84 6.81 -4.53
N GLU A 95 -15.68 7.83 -4.70
CA GLU A 95 -15.24 9.21 -4.96
C GLU A 95 -14.65 9.85 -3.68
N TYR A 96 -13.33 10.01 -3.61
CA TYR A 96 -12.68 10.77 -2.53
C TYR A 96 -12.46 12.24 -2.90
N GLN A 97 -12.63 13.14 -1.93
CA GLN A 97 -12.29 14.55 -2.09
C GLN A 97 -10.77 14.73 -2.23
N VAL A 98 -10.34 15.11 -3.44
CA VAL A 98 -8.94 15.41 -3.74
C VAL A 98 -8.55 16.76 -3.12
N TYR A 99 -7.53 16.75 -2.27
CA TYR A 99 -6.85 17.97 -1.81
C TYR A 99 -5.58 18.17 -2.66
N ASN A 100 -5.53 19.26 -3.43
CA ASN A 100 -4.34 19.62 -4.20
C ASN A 100 -3.27 20.18 -3.25
N LEU A 101 -2.04 19.63 -3.32
CA LEU A 101 -0.84 20.13 -2.64
C LEU A 101 0.06 20.90 -3.62
#